data_AF-A0AAW4PKB5-F1
#
_entry.id   AF-A0AAW4PKB5-F1
#
_cell.length_a   1.000
_cell.length_b   1.000
_cell.length_c   1.000
_cell.angle_alpha   90.00
_cell.angle_beta   90.00
_cell.angle_gamma   90.00
#
_symmetry.space_group_name_H-M   'P 1'
#
loop_
_entity.id
_entity.type
_entity.pdbx_description
1 polymer ?
#
loop_
_entity_poly.entity_id
_entity_poly.type
_entity_poly.pdbx_seq_one_letter_code
_entity_poly.pdbx_strand_id
1 'polypeptide(L)'
;MPPPTVETGDTWSLITTDSQPRLITEGSKLFINYQAVGHINRYENAQLRNRIKQNTFGEVDRPFAVSFCGRVDIFPNSVSFASDLVADVDGRMLERLKQAMSDFGVQNVTESGTQTAAGIPADLQVVEGEYQIDPVEIQGLDIPHSDTSRLEFGGGTLPIKGIVTNWKSEGSILAAGGVYPTGQFRDSHTVEMSDAINLTVNVDLSIAPNKREQQALEFIRSVSL
;
A
#
# COMPACT_ATOMS: atom_id res chain seq x y z
N MET A 1 24.53 4.20 -5.06
CA MET A 1 23.94 5.17 -6.01
C MET A 1 22.77 5.82 -5.32
N PRO A 2 22.38 7.06 -5.66
CA PRO A 2 21.23 7.65 -4.97
C PRO A 2 19.94 6.88 -5.29
N PRO A 3 18.98 6.83 -4.35
CA PRO A 3 17.63 6.38 -4.64
C PRO A 3 16.99 7.30 -5.70
N PRO A 4 15.92 6.84 -6.38
CA PRO A 4 15.23 7.68 -7.35
C PRO A 4 14.55 8.87 -6.66
N THR A 5 14.37 9.96 -7.43
CA THR A 5 13.64 11.14 -7.00
C THR A 5 12.15 10.93 -7.23
N VAL A 6 11.30 11.50 -6.38
CA VAL A 6 9.84 11.44 -6.52
C VAL A 6 9.21 12.74 -6.02
N GLU A 7 8.19 13.22 -6.71
CA GLU A 7 7.39 14.36 -6.26
C GLU A 7 6.34 13.86 -5.26
N THR A 8 6.54 14.14 -3.98
CA THR A 8 5.67 13.65 -2.89
C THR A 8 4.49 14.57 -2.57
N GLY A 9 4.63 15.87 -2.87
CA GLY A 9 3.76 16.93 -2.37
C GLY A 9 3.56 16.86 -0.84
N ASP A 10 2.41 17.31 -0.35
CA ASP A 10 2.01 17.20 1.06
C ASP A 10 1.39 15.83 1.42
N THR A 11 1.25 14.95 0.43
CA THR A 11 0.51 13.69 0.58
C THR A 11 1.39 12.57 1.14
N TRP A 12 2.62 12.46 0.64
CA TRP A 12 3.50 11.33 0.90
C TRP A 12 4.67 11.75 1.79
N SER A 13 4.82 11.09 2.94
CA SER A 13 5.96 11.28 3.84
C SER A 13 6.93 10.12 3.72
N LEU A 14 8.23 10.41 3.56
CA LEU A 14 9.27 9.38 3.54
C LEU A 14 9.40 8.76 4.94
N ILE A 15 9.17 7.45 5.06
CA ILE A 15 9.23 6.72 6.34
C ILE A 15 10.47 5.84 6.43
N THR A 16 10.95 5.33 5.31
CA THR A 16 12.14 4.48 5.28
C THR A 16 13.01 4.87 4.11
N THR A 17 14.16 5.46 4.43
CA THR A 17 15.25 5.70 3.48
C THR A 17 16.14 4.47 3.47
N ASP A 18 16.33 3.85 2.31
CA ASP A 18 17.31 2.78 2.20
C ASP A 18 18.71 3.39 2.06
N SER A 19 19.41 3.50 3.18
CA SER A 19 20.74 4.10 3.24
C SER A 19 21.83 3.24 2.61
N GLN A 20 21.57 1.95 2.38
CA GLN A 20 22.52 1.01 1.78
C GLN A 20 21.86 0.18 0.68
N PRO A 21 22.54 0.01 -0.48
CA PRO A 21 22.02 -0.80 -1.56
C PRO A 21 21.95 -2.28 -1.13
N ARG A 22 20.85 -2.95 -1.46
CA ARG A 22 20.62 -4.36 -1.11
C ARG A 22 20.55 -5.23 -2.35
N LEU A 23 21.00 -6.47 -2.22
CA LEU A 23 20.86 -7.46 -3.28
C LEU A 23 19.37 -7.73 -3.53
N ILE A 24 18.93 -7.40 -4.74
CA ILE A 24 17.55 -7.62 -5.20
C ILE A 24 17.43 -9.04 -5.75
N THR A 25 18.39 -9.44 -6.60
CA THR A 25 18.55 -10.78 -7.16
C THR A 25 19.96 -10.98 -7.70
N GLU A 26 20.38 -12.23 -7.87
CA GLU A 26 21.59 -12.61 -8.60
C GLU A 26 21.30 -13.83 -9.46
N GLY A 27 22.11 -14.04 -10.50
CA GLY A 27 21.92 -15.16 -11.40
C GLY A 27 23.08 -15.33 -12.39
N SER A 28 22.91 -16.27 -13.31
CA SER A 28 23.87 -16.54 -14.38
C SER A 28 23.13 -16.67 -15.71
N LYS A 29 23.60 -15.99 -16.75
CA LYS A 29 23.03 -16.04 -18.09
C LYS A 29 24.13 -15.94 -19.13
N LEU A 30 24.10 -16.82 -20.13
CA LEU A 30 25.12 -16.89 -21.18
C LEU A 30 26.55 -16.91 -20.62
N PHE A 31 26.76 -17.69 -19.54
CA PHE A 31 28.04 -17.81 -18.82
C PHE A 31 28.53 -16.54 -18.10
N ILE A 32 27.69 -15.51 -18.00
CA ILE A 32 27.96 -14.28 -17.26
C ILE A 32 27.13 -14.30 -15.98
N ASN A 33 27.81 -14.15 -14.83
CA ASN A 33 27.13 -13.94 -13.55
C ASN A 33 26.70 -12.47 -13.45
N TYR A 34 25.50 -12.25 -12.93
CA TYR A 34 24.97 -10.91 -12.71
C TYR A 34 24.45 -10.74 -11.29
N GLN A 35 24.51 -9.49 -10.80
CA GLN A 35 23.88 -9.07 -9.55
C GLN A 35 23.03 -7.82 -9.82
N ALA A 36 21.79 -7.85 -9.36
CA ALA A 36 20.92 -6.69 -9.33
C ALA A 36 20.88 -6.16 -7.89
N VAL A 37 21.37 -4.94 -7.70
CA VAL A 37 21.46 -4.31 -6.38
C VAL A 37 20.75 -2.97 -6.43
N GLY A 38 19.95 -2.65 -5.42
CA GLY A 38 19.12 -1.45 -5.47
C GLY A 38 18.81 -0.82 -4.12
N HIS A 39 18.32 0.41 -4.19
CA HIS A 39 17.74 1.16 -3.07
C HIS A 39 16.23 1.15 -3.22
N ILE A 40 15.48 0.93 -2.14
CA ILE A 40 14.02 1.02 -2.13
C ILE A 40 13.58 1.96 -1.01
N ASN A 41 13.03 3.12 -1.37
CA ASN A 41 12.44 4.04 -0.41
C ASN A 41 10.94 3.77 -0.25
N ARG A 42 10.44 3.92 0.98
CA ARG A 42 9.04 3.75 1.32
C ARG A 42 8.42 5.03 1.86
N TYR A 43 7.23 5.33 1.37
CA TYR A 43 6.44 6.51 1.69
C TYR A 43 5.07 6.13 2.22
N GLU A 44 4.53 6.97 3.07
CA GLU A 44 3.22 6.78 3.69
C GLU A 44 2.37 8.04 3.57
N ASN A 45 1.06 7.85 3.43
CA ASN A 45 0.10 8.93 3.62
C ASN A 45 -0.16 9.17 5.13
N ALA A 46 0.75 9.90 5.78
CA ALA A 46 0.67 10.18 7.22
C ALA A 46 -0.61 10.96 7.60
N GLN A 47 -1.12 11.82 6.71
CA GLN A 47 -2.38 12.54 6.94
C GLN A 47 -3.57 11.57 7.02
N LEU A 48 -3.63 10.58 6.12
CA LEU A 48 -4.67 9.54 6.14
C LEU A 48 -4.60 8.71 7.42
N ARG A 49 -3.40 8.24 7.80
CA ARG A 49 -3.21 7.49 9.04
C ARG A 49 -3.65 8.29 10.25
N ASN A 50 -3.19 9.54 10.40
CA ASN A 50 -3.55 10.39 11.53
C ASN A 50 -5.05 10.63 11.61
N ARG A 51 -5.71 10.84 10.47
CA ARG A 51 -7.16 11.01 10.42
C ARG A 51 -7.90 9.74 10.83
N ILE A 52 -7.49 8.56 10.34
CA ILE A 52 -8.10 7.29 10.74
C ILE A 52 -7.88 7.03 12.23
N LYS A 53 -6.67 7.28 12.74
CA LYS A 53 -6.36 7.20 14.16
C LYS A 53 -7.28 8.08 15.00
N GLN A 54 -7.48 9.34 14.60
CA GLN A 54 -8.39 10.26 15.29
C GLN A 54 -9.84 9.78 15.23
N ASN A 55 -10.31 9.36 14.06
CA ASN A 55 -11.69 8.91 13.85
C ASN A 55 -12.00 7.57 14.55
N THR A 56 -10.97 6.83 14.97
CA THR A 56 -11.08 5.54 15.67
C THR A 56 -10.61 5.64 17.12
N PHE A 57 -10.53 6.86 17.68
CA PHE A 57 -10.09 7.10 19.06
C PHE A 57 -8.70 6.52 19.42
N GLY A 58 -7.86 6.28 18.41
CA GLY A 58 -6.53 5.70 18.58
C GLY A 58 -6.47 4.18 18.41
N GLU A 59 -7.61 3.50 18.32
CA GLU A 59 -7.68 2.04 18.17
C GLU A 59 -7.04 1.56 16.85
N VAL A 60 -7.11 2.40 15.81
CA VAL A 60 -6.52 2.10 14.51
C VAL A 60 -5.40 3.09 14.16
N ASP A 61 -4.16 2.72 14.48
CA ASP A 61 -2.95 3.52 14.21
C ASP A 61 -1.99 2.83 13.23
N ARG A 62 -2.37 2.76 11.96
CA ARG A 62 -1.63 2.00 10.92
C ARG A 62 -1.64 2.75 9.57
N PRO A 63 -0.65 2.51 8.69
CA PRO A 63 -0.65 3.09 7.35
C PRO A 63 -1.69 2.41 6.44
N PHE A 64 -2.65 3.17 5.91
CA PHE A 64 -3.66 2.67 4.96
C PHE A 64 -3.34 2.95 3.50
N ALA A 65 -2.36 3.82 3.24
CA ALA A 65 -1.84 4.08 1.91
C ALA A 65 -0.32 4.20 1.99
N VAL A 66 0.36 3.31 1.28
CA VAL A 66 1.82 3.20 1.25
C VAL A 66 2.26 3.17 -0.21
N SER A 67 3.32 3.89 -0.52
CA SER A 67 3.97 3.86 -1.84
C SER A 67 5.45 3.58 -1.68
N PHE A 68 6.07 3.04 -2.72
CA PHE A 68 7.51 2.83 -2.75
C PHE A 68 8.07 3.18 -4.11
N CYS A 69 9.34 3.60 -4.11
CA CYS A 69 10.12 3.74 -5.32
C CYS A 69 11.52 3.18 -5.08
N GLY A 70 12.12 2.61 -6.12
CA GLY A 70 13.44 2.04 -6.05
C GLY A 70 14.20 2.13 -7.35
N ARG A 71 15.51 2.14 -7.23
CA ARG A 71 16.46 2.08 -8.33
C ARG A 71 17.28 0.82 -8.18
N VAL A 72 17.28 0.00 -9.22
CA VAL A 72 17.99 -1.28 -9.29
C VAL A 72 19.00 -1.21 -10.43
N ASP A 73 20.26 -1.46 -10.09
CA ASP A 73 21.36 -1.45 -11.04
C ASP A 73 21.96 -2.84 -11.15
N ILE A 74 22.42 -3.15 -12.35
CA ILE A 74 22.82 -4.50 -12.74
C ILE A 74 24.32 -4.51 -12.99
N PHE A 75 25.01 -5.44 -12.34
CA PHE A 75 26.44 -5.63 -12.45
C PHE A 75 26.76 -7.01 -13.05
N PRO A 76 27.70 -7.11 -14.02
CA PRO A 76 28.41 -5.99 -14.64
C PRO A 76 27.49 -5.18 -15.58
N ASN A 77 27.71 -3.86 -15.65
CA ASN A 77 26.90 -2.92 -16.46
C ASN A 77 27.08 -3.09 -17.98
N SER A 78 28.05 -3.91 -18.41
CA SER A 78 28.35 -4.22 -19.81
C SER A 78 27.36 -5.18 -20.47
N VAL A 79 26.30 -5.56 -19.74
CA VAL A 79 25.44 -6.69 -20.09
C VAL A 79 24.08 -6.18 -20.59
N SER A 80 23.84 -6.31 -21.90
CA SER A 80 22.69 -5.72 -22.58
C SER A 80 21.39 -6.54 -22.53
N PHE A 81 21.36 -7.70 -21.87
CA PHE A 81 20.15 -8.56 -21.78
C PHE A 81 19.06 -8.01 -20.85
N ALA A 82 19.14 -6.73 -20.50
CA ALA A 82 18.30 -6.09 -19.50
C ALA A 82 16.78 -6.24 -19.75
N SER A 83 16.30 -6.66 -20.93
CA SER A 83 14.86 -6.90 -21.17
C SER A 83 14.36 -8.10 -20.36
N ASP A 84 15.06 -9.23 -20.45
CA ASP A 84 14.65 -10.45 -19.74
C ASP A 84 14.89 -10.29 -18.23
N LEU A 85 15.86 -9.46 -17.85
CA LEU A 85 16.14 -9.14 -16.46
C LEU A 85 15.12 -8.17 -15.86
N VAL A 86 14.44 -7.34 -16.67
CA VAL A 86 13.28 -6.56 -16.19
C VAL A 86 12.18 -7.52 -15.77
N ALA A 87 11.89 -8.57 -16.55
CA ALA A 87 10.88 -9.58 -16.17
C ALA A 87 11.26 -10.33 -14.87
N ASP A 88 12.54 -10.67 -14.68
CA ASP A 88 13.02 -11.27 -13.43
C ASP A 88 12.85 -10.28 -12.24
N VAL A 89 13.13 -8.99 -12.44
CA VAL A 89 12.93 -7.95 -11.42
C VAL A 89 11.43 -7.71 -11.17
N ASP A 90 10.57 -7.76 -12.20
CA ASP A 90 9.11 -7.68 -12.10
C ASP A 90 8.56 -8.74 -11.15
N GLY A 91 8.87 -10.01 -11.41
CA GLY A 91 8.44 -11.11 -10.55
C GLY A 91 8.92 -10.94 -9.10
N ARG A 92 10.17 -10.49 -8.90
CA ARG A 92 10.71 -10.25 -7.54
C ARG A 92 10.05 -9.08 -6.83
N MET A 93 9.75 -7.99 -7.54
CA MET A 93 9.09 -6.83 -6.95
C MET A 93 7.62 -7.10 -6.64
N LEU A 94 6.94 -7.90 -7.48
CA LEU A 94 5.60 -8.40 -7.21
C LEU A 94 5.55 -9.27 -5.95
N GLU A 95 6.45 -10.24 -5.81
CA GLU A 95 6.52 -11.07 -4.60
C GLU A 95 6.84 -10.25 -3.35
N ARG A 96 7.73 -9.25 -3.46
CA ARG A 96 7.99 -8.31 -2.36
C ARG A 96 6.76 -7.49 -1.99
N LEU A 97 5.96 -7.05 -2.98
CA LEU A 97 4.72 -6.34 -2.73
C LEU A 97 3.72 -7.23 -1.97
N LYS A 98 3.52 -8.48 -2.43
CA LYS A 98 2.63 -9.44 -1.77
C LYS A 98 3.06 -9.73 -0.33
N GLN A 99 4.37 -9.95 -0.12
CA GLN A 99 4.92 -10.16 1.22
C GLN A 99 4.70 -8.93 2.10
N ALA A 100 4.99 -7.72 1.59
CA ALA A 100 4.77 -6.49 2.33
C ALA A 100 3.30 -6.31 2.71
N MET A 101 2.36 -6.55 1.78
CA MET A 101 0.92 -6.52 2.07
C MET A 101 0.55 -7.50 3.18
N SER A 102 1.09 -8.72 3.12
CA SER A 102 0.85 -9.76 4.14
C SER A 102 1.43 -9.37 5.51
N ASP A 103 2.65 -8.84 5.54
CA ASP A 103 3.30 -8.35 6.77
C ASP A 103 2.52 -7.18 7.41
N PHE A 104 1.79 -6.42 6.59
CA PHE A 104 0.89 -5.37 7.04
C PHE A 104 -0.51 -5.88 7.45
N GLY A 105 -0.74 -7.18 7.42
CA GLY A 105 -2.00 -7.81 7.85
C GLY A 105 -3.06 -7.90 6.75
N VAL A 106 -2.71 -7.64 5.49
CA VAL A 106 -3.60 -7.93 4.36
C VAL A 106 -3.59 -9.45 4.12
N GLN A 107 -4.78 -10.04 4.11
CA GLN A 107 -5.00 -11.46 3.92
C GLN A 107 -5.47 -11.73 2.48
N ASN A 108 -5.42 -13.00 2.08
CA ASN A 108 -5.91 -13.47 0.77
C ASN A 108 -5.27 -12.71 -0.41
N VAL A 109 -3.99 -12.35 -0.29
CA VAL A 109 -3.30 -11.58 -1.33
C VAL A 109 -3.14 -12.43 -2.59
N THR A 110 -3.74 -11.98 -3.68
CA THR A 110 -3.78 -12.69 -4.97
C THR A 110 -3.48 -11.75 -6.13
N GLU A 111 -2.97 -12.30 -7.23
CA GLU A 111 -2.80 -11.55 -8.48
C GLU A 111 -4.16 -11.36 -9.16
N SER A 112 -4.48 -10.12 -9.53
CA SER A 112 -5.73 -9.76 -10.20
C SER A 112 -5.50 -9.42 -11.70
N GLY A 113 -4.24 -9.43 -12.14
CA GLY A 113 -3.84 -9.26 -13.53
C GLY A 113 -2.96 -8.03 -13.76
N THR A 114 -3.15 -7.38 -14.90
CA THR A 114 -2.38 -6.20 -15.32
C THR A 114 -3.28 -5.01 -15.63
N GLN A 115 -2.80 -3.81 -15.34
CA GLN A 115 -3.49 -2.55 -15.63
C GLN A 115 -2.54 -1.60 -16.35
N THR A 116 -3.01 -1.00 -17.44
CA THR A 116 -2.29 0.10 -18.11
C THR A 116 -2.79 1.43 -17.55
N ALA A 117 -1.88 2.39 -17.37
CA ALA A 117 -2.23 3.75 -16.94
C ALA A 117 -1.49 4.78 -17.80
N ALA A 118 -2.19 5.82 -18.22
CA ALA A 118 -1.60 6.90 -19.01
C ALA A 118 -0.40 7.54 -18.25
N GLY A 119 0.68 7.81 -18.96
CA GLY A 119 1.90 8.43 -18.39
C GLY A 119 2.78 7.51 -17.57
N ILE A 120 2.47 6.21 -17.47
CA ILE A 120 3.35 5.20 -16.86
C ILE A 120 3.97 4.37 -18.00
N PRO A 121 5.31 4.17 -18.02
CA PRO A 121 6.02 3.61 -19.17
C PRO A 121 5.87 2.09 -19.35
N ALA A 122 5.23 1.39 -18.41
CA ALA A 122 5.04 -0.04 -18.42
C ALA A 122 3.68 -0.42 -17.79
N ASP A 123 3.22 -1.64 -18.04
CA ASP A 123 2.03 -2.16 -17.40
C ASP A 123 2.24 -2.34 -15.89
N LEU A 124 1.18 -2.10 -15.13
CA LEU A 124 1.12 -2.31 -13.69
C LEU A 124 0.64 -3.73 -13.43
N GLN A 125 1.41 -4.51 -12.67
CA GLN A 125 0.91 -5.75 -12.09
C GLN A 125 0.03 -5.40 -10.89
N VAL A 126 -1.13 -6.04 -10.82
CA VAL A 126 -2.16 -5.78 -9.82
C VAL A 126 -2.29 -6.97 -8.88
N VAL A 127 -2.27 -6.67 -7.59
CA VAL A 127 -2.60 -7.63 -6.52
C VAL A 127 -3.74 -7.09 -5.69
N GLU A 128 -4.59 -7.98 -5.22
CA GLU A 128 -5.74 -7.64 -4.38
C GLU A 128 -5.72 -8.52 -3.14
N GLY A 129 -6.23 -7.97 -2.04
CA GLY A 129 -6.39 -8.69 -0.79
C GLY A 129 -7.34 -7.96 0.14
N GLU A 130 -7.49 -8.48 1.34
CA GLU A 130 -8.48 -7.98 2.30
C GLU A 130 -7.81 -7.70 3.63
N TYR A 131 -8.05 -6.51 4.16
CA TYR A 131 -7.58 -6.14 5.48
C TYR A 131 -8.72 -6.29 6.49
N GLN A 132 -8.49 -7.08 7.54
CA GLN A 132 -9.46 -7.25 8.63
C GLN A 132 -9.38 -6.04 9.56
N ILE A 133 -10.50 -5.36 9.72
CA ILE A 133 -10.68 -4.32 10.74
C ILE A 133 -11.30 -5.01 11.94
N ASP A 134 -10.61 -4.93 13.08
CA ASP A 134 -11.15 -5.42 14.34
C ASP A 134 -12.31 -4.51 14.79
N PRO A 135 -13.37 -5.07 15.36
CA PRO A 135 -14.44 -4.28 15.95
C PRO A 135 -13.90 -3.49 17.15
N VAL A 136 -14.36 -2.25 17.28
CA VAL A 136 -14.09 -1.41 18.44
C VAL A 136 -15.17 -1.68 19.47
N GLU A 137 -14.74 -2.03 20.68
CA GLU A 137 -15.64 -2.28 21.79
C GLU A 137 -15.52 -1.16 22.83
N ILE A 138 -16.64 -0.51 23.13
CA ILE A 138 -16.75 0.40 24.27
C ILE A 138 -17.52 -0.32 25.38
N GLN A 139 -16.85 -0.55 26.50
CA GLN A 139 -17.45 -1.11 27.71
C GLN A 139 -17.77 -0.02 28.75
N GLY A 140 -18.67 -0.33 29.68
CA GLY A 140 -18.96 0.54 30.82
C GLY A 140 -19.83 1.76 30.46
N LEU A 141 -20.60 1.67 29.38
CA LEU A 141 -21.61 2.67 29.04
C LEU A 141 -22.82 2.51 29.96
N ASP A 142 -23.21 3.61 30.60
CA ASP A 142 -24.50 3.74 31.25
C ASP A 142 -25.49 4.32 30.23
N ILE A 143 -26.19 3.44 29.52
CA ILE A 143 -27.23 3.83 28.56
C ILE A 143 -28.57 3.82 29.32
N PRO A 144 -29.19 4.98 29.56
CA PRO A 144 -30.44 5.04 30.31
C PRO A 144 -31.50 4.12 29.70
N HIS A 145 -32.08 3.29 30.56
CA HIS A 145 -33.20 2.39 30.22
C HIS A 145 -32.85 1.29 29.19
N SER A 146 -31.56 0.98 29.01
CA SER A 146 -31.10 -0.18 28.25
C SER A 146 -30.38 -1.18 29.16
N ASP A 147 -30.55 -2.47 28.91
CA ASP A 147 -29.73 -3.54 29.52
C ASP A 147 -28.34 -3.66 28.85
N THR A 148 -28.11 -2.89 27.78
CA THR A 148 -26.86 -2.88 27.02
C THR A 148 -25.80 -2.04 27.73
N SER A 149 -24.72 -2.67 28.17
CA SER A 149 -23.54 -2.02 28.79
C SER A 149 -22.29 -2.03 27.90
N ARG A 150 -22.41 -2.60 26.70
CA ARG A 150 -21.35 -2.76 25.70
C ARG A 150 -21.86 -2.27 24.34
N LEU A 151 -21.11 -1.39 23.70
CA LEU A 151 -21.29 -1.07 22.29
C LEU A 151 -20.14 -1.69 21.50
N GLU A 152 -20.47 -2.41 20.45
CA GLU A 152 -19.51 -2.93 19.49
C GLU A 152 -19.86 -2.33 18.13
N PHE A 153 -18.87 -1.68 17.51
CA PHE A 153 -19.04 -1.07 16.19
C PHE A 153 -17.73 -1.14 15.41
N GLY A 154 -17.83 -1.03 14.10
CA GLY A 154 -16.77 -1.39 13.19
C GLY A 154 -16.69 -2.91 12.99
N GLY A 155 -15.51 -3.41 12.63
CA GLY A 155 -15.39 -4.80 12.19
C GLY A 155 -15.54 -4.94 10.68
N GLY A 156 -15.01 -6.04 10.13
CA GLY A 156 -15.22 -6.43 8.74
C GLY A 156 -13.98 -6.30 7.88
N THR A 157 -14.19 -6.34 6.56
CA THR A 157 -13.10 -6.39 5.59
C THR A 157 -13.01 -5.10 4.78
N LEU A 158 -11.79 -4.58 4.67
CA LEU A 158 -11.46 -3.48 3.77
C LEU A 158 -10.68 -4.04 2.59
N PRO A 159 -11.22 -4.01 1.36
CA PRO A 159 -10.48 -4.49 0.20
C PRO A 159 -9.31 -3.53 -0.09
N ILE A 160 -8.14 -4.13 -0.30
CA ILE A 160 -6.87 -3.46 -0.55
C ILE A 160 -6.36 -3.88 -1.93
N LYS A 161 -5.89 -2.92 -2.70
CA LYS A 161 -5.22 -3.12 -3.97
C LYS A 161 -3.78 -2.66 -3.89
N GLY A 162 -2.88 -3.52 -4.35
CA GLY A 162 -1.48 -3.21 -4.60
C GLY A 162 -1.24 -3.14 -6.11
N ILE A 163 -0.43 -2.16 -6.52
CA ILE A 163 0.06 -2.04 -7.90
C ILE A 163 1.58 -1.91 -7.87
N VAL A 164 2.26 -2.54 -8.83
CA VAL A 164 3.71 -2.43 -9.02
C VAL A 164 4.05 -2.43 -10.50
N THR A 165 5.08 -1.68 -10.87
CA THR A 165 5.63 -1.68 -12.22
C THR A 165 7.12 -1.37 -12.17
N ASN A 166 7.86 -1.88 -13.15
CA ASN A 166 9.26 -1.53 -13.34
C ASN A 166 9.52 -1.15 -14.80
N TRP A 167 10.50 -0.29 -15.01
CA TRP A 167 10.90 0.14 -16.35
C TRP A 167 12.37 0.50 -16.40
N LYS A 168 12.96 0.46 -17.60
CA LYS A 168 14.33 0.91 -17.79
C LYS A 168 14.41 2.43 -17.85
N SER A 169 15.39 3.00 -17.18
CA SER A 169 15.72 4.41 -17.26
C SER A 169 17.23 4.60 -17.10
N GLU A 170 17.87 5.29 -18.05
CA GLU A 170 19.30 5.67 -18.02
C GLU A 170 20.29 4.57 -17.60
N GLY A 171 20.07 3.33 -18.02
CA GLY A 171 20.95 2.18 -17.71
C GLY A 171 20.62 1.44 -16.41
N SER A 172 19.61 1.90 -15.67
CA SER A 172 19.05 1.27 -14.47
C SER A 172 17.64 0.74 -14.72
N ILE A 173 17.14 -0.05 -13.77
CA ILE A 173 15.71 -0.40 -13.67
C ILE A 173 15.12 0.44 -12.52
N LEU A 174 14.11 1.23 -12.84
CA LEU A 174 13.27 1.87 -11.84
C LEU A 174 12.12 0.94 -11.48
N ALA A 175 11.78 0.91 -10.20
CA ALA A 175 10.68 0.15 -9.65
C ALA A 175 9.79 1.09 -8.84
N ALA A 176 8.48 1.01 -9.03
CA ALA A 176 7.56 1.81 -8.24
C ALA A 176 6.24 1.08 -8.02
N GLY A 177 5.58 1.40 -6.92
CA GLY A 177 4.31 0.80 -6.59
C GLY A 177 3.58 1.52 -5.46
N GLY A 178 2.36 1.07 -5.23
CA GLY A 178 1.48 1.61 -4.19
C GLY A 178 0.48 0.58 -3.72
N VAL A 179 0.14 0.64 -2.43
CA VAL A 179 -0.90 -0.14 -1.78
C VAL A 179 -1.92 0.84 -1.21
N TYR A 180 -3.19 0.63 -1.52
CA TYR A 180 -4.27 1.52 -1.11
C TYR A 180 -5.61 0.77 -0.99
N PRO A 181 -6.58 1.31 -0.23
CA PRO A 181 -7.87 0.67 -0.10
C PRO A 181 -8.77 1.01 -1.29
N THR A 182 -9.49 0.01 -1.80
CA THR A 182 -10.44 0.16 -2.91
C THR A 182 -11.89 0.25 -2.45
N GLY A 183 -12.15 -0.08 -1.18
CA GLY A 183 -13.46 -0.05 -0.57
C GLY A 183 -13.69 1.21 0.27
N GLN A 184 -14.96 1.59 0.40
CA GLN A 184 -15.37 2.46 1.50
C GLN A 184 -15.47 1.61 2.77
N PHE A 185 -15.20 2.22 3.92
CA PHE A 185 -15.55 1.63 5.22
C PHE A 185 -16.61 2.49 5.87
N ARG A 186 -17.80 1.91 6.02
CA ARG A 186 -18.94 2.52 6.70
C ARG A 186 -19.63 1.47 7.53
N ASP A 187 -19.83 1.77 8.79
CA ASP A 187 -20.59 0.93 9.71
C ASP A 187 -21.59 1.78 10.52
N SER A 188 -22.70 1.16 10.91
CA SER A 188 -23.78 1.81 11.65
C SER A 188 -24.37 0.84 12.65
N HIS A 189 -24.33 1.22 13.93
CA HIS A 189 -24.94 0.46 15.00
C HIS A 189 -26.03 1.28 15.67
N THR A 190 -27.21 0.70 15.85
CA THR A 190 -28.34 1.36 16.52
C THR A 190 -28.71 0.59 17.77
N VAL A 191 -28.74 1.28 18.90
CA VAL A 191 -29.22 0.76 20.18
C VAL A 191 -30.56 1.40 20.51
N GLU A 192 -31.55 0.55 20.73
CA GLU A 192 -32.86 0.96 21.20
C GLU A 192 -32.77 1.25 22.71
N MET A 193 -33.18 2.46 23.11
CA MET A 193 -33.20 2.90 24.50
C MET A 193 -34.63 2.86 25.08
N SER A 194 -35.63 3.03 24.23
CA SER A 194 -37.06 2.86 24.55
C SER A 194 -37.87 2.75 23.25
N ASP A 195 -39.15 2.45 23.33
CA ASP A 195 -40.07 2.41 22.18
C ASP A 195 -40.09 3.71 21.34
N ALA A 196 -39.60 4.84 21.90
CA ALA A 196 -39.58 6.14 21.25
C ALA A 196 -38.16 6.70 20.99
N ILE A 197 -37.10 6.08 21.51
CA ILE A 197 -35.74 6.66 21.50
C ILE A 197 -34.71 5.60 21.08
N ASN A 198 -33.97 5.92 20.02
CA ASN A 198 -32.87 5.12 19.50
C ASN A 198 -31.58 5.96 19.46
N LEU A 199 -30.46 5.34 19.83
CA LEU A 199 -29.12 5.89 19.67
C LEU A 199 -28.43 5.19 18.50
N THR A 200 -28.06 5.94 17.46
CA THR A 200 -27.29 5.42 16.32
C THR A 200 -25.87 5.96 16.35
N VAL A 201 -24.89 5.06 16.34
CA VAL A 201 -23.46 5.36 16.18
C VAL A 201 -23.05 4.98 14.77
N ASN A 202 -22.47 5.92 14.03
CA ASN A 202 -21.99 5.71 12.66
C ASN A 202 -20.47 5.88 12.61
N VAL A 203 -19.79 4.97 11.93
CA VAL A 203 -18.37 5.04 11.64
C VAL A 203 -18.18 5.20 10.14
N ASP A 204 -17.53 6.29 9.72
CA ASP A 204 -17.12 6.52 8.33
C ASP A 204 -15.64 6.93 8.32
N LEU A 205 -14.77 6.11 7.72
CA LEU A 205 -13.33 6.40 7.64
C LEU A 205 -12.95 7.35 6.48
N SER A 206 -13.93 7.72 5.66
CA SER A 206 -13.83 8.66 4.55
C SER A 206 -12.63 8.38 3.65
N ILE A 207 -12.44 7.10 3.34
CA ILE A 207 -11.26 6.57 2.63
C ILE A 207 -11.12 7.22 1.25
N ALA A 208 -12.23 7.40 0.53
CA ALA A 208 -12.28 7.93 -0.84
C ALA A 208 -11.39 7.14 -1.83
N PRO A 209 -11.74 5.88 -2.16
CA PRO A 209 -10.92 4.95 -2.96
C PRO A 209 -10.35 5.54 -4.26
N ASN A 210 -11.18 6.20 -5.06
CA ASN A 210 -10.75 6.79 -6.34
C ASN A 210 -9.62 7.81 -6.16
N LYS A 211 -9.66 8.60 -5.07
CA LYS A 211 -8.59 9.54 -4.75
C LYS A 211 -7.31 8.80 -4.37
N ARG A 212 -7.41 7.65 -3.70
CA ARG A 212 -6.25 6.85 -3.29
C ARG A 212 -5.56 6.18 -4.47
N GLU A 213 -6.34 5.65 -5.40
CA GLU A 213 -5.81 5.16 -6.67
C GLU A 213 -5.09 6.26 -7.44
N GLN A 214 -5.71 7.43 -7.60
CA GLN A 214 -5.09 8.57 -8.26
C GLN A 214 -3.77 8.97 -7.59
N GLN A 215 -3.74 9.08 -6.26
CA GLN A 215 -2.54 9.41 -5.50
C GLN A 215 -1.40 8.39 -5.70
N ALA A 216 -1.72 7.10 -5.77
CA ALA A 216 -0.73 6.05 -6.02
C ALA A 216 -0.19 6.11 -7.46
N LEU A 217 -1.06 6.33 -8.44
CA LEU A 217 -0.66 6.48 -9.85
C LEU A 217 0.17 7.75 -10.08
N GLU A 218 -0.21 8.86 -9.46
CA GLU A 218 0.56 10.11 -9.50
C GLU A 218 1.95 9.93 -8.88
N PHE A 219 2.05 9.22 -7.74
CA PHE A 219 3.33 8.88 -7.14
C PHE A 219 4.20 8.06 -8.11
N ILE A 220 3.65 7.01 -8.74
CA ILE A 220 4.41 6.17 -9.67
C ILE A 220 4.90 6.97 -10.88
N ARG A 221 4.05 7.86 -11.42
CA ARG A 221 4.39 8.73 -12.56
C ARG A 221 5.51 9.72 -12.26
N SER A 222 5.62 10.18 -11.01
CA SER A 222 6.62 11.18 -10.64
C SER A 222 7.99 10.59 -10.29
N VAL A 223 8.14 9.26 -10.35
CA VAL A 223 9.43 8.61 -10.11
C VAL A 223 10.36 8.85 -11.30
N SER A 224 11.51 9.47 -11.03
CA SER A 224 12.57 9.72 -12.00
C SER A 224 13.95 9.49 -11.40
N LEU A 225 14.96 9.46 -12.26
CA LEU A 225 16.37 9.48 -11.83
C LEU A 225 16.82 10.91 -11.52
#